data_AF-E3FPG4-F1
#
_entry.id   AF-E3FPG4-F1
#
_cell.length_a   1.000
_cell.length_b   1.000
_cell.length_c   1.000
_cell.angle_alpha   90.00
_cell.angle_beta   90.00
_cell.angle_gamma   90.00
#
_symmetry.space_group_name_H-M   'P 1'
#
loop_
_entity.id
_entity.type
_entity.pdbx_description
1 polymer ?
#
loop_
_entity_poly.entity_id
_entity_poly.type
_entity_poly.pdbx_seq_one_letter_code
_entity_poly.pdbx_strand_id
1 'polypeptide(L)'
;MLLPLPLVLLLSGLLRPEVPAGTTRGMHTSPMLDNEQRMRLITYRHGCGSGAECEPPLACLYEARYNQAYCTDSQCMMDTQCPEDHVCRALATKENGLLVRICVPIGVRQEGEYCDPAPQDRGHACAAGLVCSGHDYHWCGRPCRLGSQAAGCPEGFFCADTAPEPICLPTCAGRECPESQNCVRFAEGASVCARVYGPNCRESPCPEGQVCRALTAPTHPGKTWMECIERCGQNSPPCGIGKVCDVGQCLPACNPQGPAVCDEGFRCRQLWPDSPFACHPDW
;
A
#
# COMPACT_ATOMS: atom_id res chain seq x y z
N MET A 1 -66.46 28.76 5.72
CA MET A 1 -65.61 28.06 6.70
C MET A 1 -64.31 27.69 6.01
N LEU A 2 -63.28 28.53 6.16
CA LEU A 2 -61.92 28.25 5.68
C LEU A 2 -61.08 27.82 6.89
N LEU A 3 -60.54 26.60 6.86
CA LEU A 3 -59.46 26.20 7.77
C LEU A 3 -58.12 26.70 7.20
N PRO A 4 -57.27 27.39 7.98
CA PRO A 4 -55.91 27.69 7.56
C PRO A 4 -54.98 26.52 7.93
N LEU A 5 -54.49 25.78 6.93
CA LEU A 5 -53.22 25.08 7.02
C LEU A 5 -52.11 26.13 6.84
N PRO A 6 -51.32 26.45 7.89
CA PRO A 6 -49.90 26.09 7.81
C PRO A 6 -49.27 25.94 9.20
N LEU A 7 -49.36 24.77 9.84
CA LEU A 7 -48.58 24.50 11.07
C LEU A 7 -47.83 23.17 11.08
N VAL A 8 -48.01 22.32 10.06
CA VAL A 8 -47.35 21.00 10.02
C VAL A 8 -45.93 21.07 9.44
N LEU A 9 -45.57 22.16 8.75
CA LEU A 9 -44.23 22.34 8.15
C LEU A 9 -43.18 22.96 9.10
N LEU A 10 -43.56 23.37 10.31
CA LEU A 10 -42.63 23.99 11.28
C LEU A 10 -42.07 23.00 12.32
N LEU A 11 -42.55 21.76 12.37
CA LEU A 11 -42.12 20.75 13.36
C LEU A 11 -41.18 19.67 12.78
N SER A 12 -40.97 19.61 11.47
CA SER A 12 -40.03 18.67 10.83
C SER A 12 -38.56 19.11 10.88
N GLY A 13 -38.27 20.32 11.38
CA GLY A 13 -36.90 20.84 11.52
C GLY A 13 -36.18 20.46 12.83
N LEU A 14 -36.89 19.94 13.83
CA LEU A 14 -36.36 19.71 15.19
C LEU A 14 -35.92 18.26 15.48
N LEU A 15 -35.97 17.38 14.48
CA LEU A 15 -35.50 15.99 14.56
C LEU A 15 -34.37 15.71 13.56
N ARG A 16 -33.54 16.72 13.27
CA ARG A 16 -32.21 16.44 12.72
C ARG A 16 -31.28 16.18 13.89
N PRO A 17 -30.69 14.97 14.01
CA PRO A 17 -29.54 14.81 14.90
C PRO A 17 -28.50 15.83 14.45
N GLU A 18 -28.15 16.76 15.33
CA GLU A 18 -26.95 17.57 15.16
C GLU A 18 -25.77 16.60 15.14
N VAL A 19 -25.34 16.21 13.94
CA VAL A 19 -24.01 15.64 13.74
C VAL A 19 -23.07 16.75 14.17
N PRO A 20 -22.28 16.57 15.25
CA PRO A 20 -21.35 17.60 15.66
C PRO A 20 -20.43 17.86 14.48
N ALA A 21 -20.46 19.09 13.95
CA ALA A 21 -19.42 19.62 13.09
C ALA A 21 -18.17 19.83 13.97
N GLY A 22 -17.59 18.72 14.42
CA GLY A 22 -16.31 18.65 15.09
C GLY A 22 -15.23 18.63 14.02
N THR A 23 -14.61 19.78 13.82
CA THR A 23 -13.42 19.95 13.01
C THR A 23 -12.26 19.14 13.62
N THR A 24 -12.11 17.91 13.16
CA THR A 24 -10.82 17.23 13.06
C THR A 24 -10.79 16.64 11.66
N ARG A 25 -9.74 16.93 10.90
CA ARG A 25 -9.38 16.20 9.68
C ARG A 25 -8.88 14.80 10.10
N GLY A 26 -9.68 14.10 10.89
CA GLY A 26 -9.38 12.81 11.47
C GLY A 26 -9.74 11.76 10.45
N MET A 27 -8.82 10.84 10.20
CA MET A 27 -9.13 9.66 9.42
C MET A 27 -10.25 8.89 10.14
N HIS A 28 -11.41 8.80 9.52
CA HIS A 28 -12.54 8.06 10.06
C HIS A 28 -12.32 6.57 9.81
N THR A 29 -12.68 5.72 10.75
CA THR A 29 -12.61 4.26 10.55
C THR A 29 -14.01 3.74 10.23
N SER A 30 -14.14 2.97 9.15
CA SER A 30 -15.38 2.25 8.81
C SER A 30 -15.75 1.31 9.96
N PRO A 31 -17.03 1.24 10.37
CA PRO A 31 -17.45 0.34 11.45
C PRO A 31 -17.29 -1.13 11.05
N MET A 32 -17.43 -2.03 12.02
CA MET A 32 -17.63 -3.45 11.76
C MET A 32 -19.14 -3.72 11.66
N LEU A 33 -19.63 -3.99 10.46
CA LEU A 33 -21.03 -4.27 10.17
C LEU A 33 -21.37 -5.73 10.47
N ASP A 34 -22.63 -5.97 10.84
CA ASP A 34 -23.17 -7.33 10.90
C ASP A 34 -23.63 -7.82 9.51
N ASN A 35 -24.05 -9.09 9.44
CA ASN A 35 -24.47 -9.69 8.18
C ASN A 35 -25.74 -9.05 7.60
N GLU A 36 -26.69 -8.63 8.45
CA GLU A 36 -27.93 -8.02 7.97
C GLU A 36 -27.65 -6.65 7.35
N GLN A 37 -26.79 -5.85 7.98
CA GLN A 37 -26.33 -4.57 7.46
C GLN A 37 -25.59 -4.73 6.13
N ARG A 38 -24.67 -5.69 6.02
CA ARG A 38 -23.94 -5.97 4.77
C ARG A 38 -24.86 -6.37 3.62
N MET A 39 -25.86 -7.20 3.88
CA MET A 39 -26.82 -7.65 2.86
C MET A 39 -27.72 -6.53 2.32
N ARG A 40 -27.81 -5.40 3.03
CA ARG A 40 -28.55 -4.21 2.57
C ARG A 40 -27.71 -3.30 1.67
N LEU A 41 -26.40 -3.49 1.61
CA LEU A 41 -25.47 -2.68 0.83
C LEU A 41 -25.19 -3.39 -0.49
N ILE A 42 -25.66 -2.79 -1.58
CA ILE A 42 -25.56 -3.33 -2.94
C ILE A 42 -24.10 -3.47 -3.37
N THR A 43 -23.26 -2.51 -2.96
CA THR A 43 -21.86 -2.41 -3.34
C THR A 43 -20.94 -3.27 -2.47
N TYR A 44 -21.44 -3.91 -1.41
CA TYR A 44 -20.60 -4.73 -0.53
C TYR A 44 -19.91 -5.86 -1.32
N ARG A 45 -18.57 -5.91 -1.24
CA ARG A 45 -17.68 -6.82 -2.00
C ARG A 45 -17.65 -6.62 -3.51
N HIS A 46 -18.27 -5.57 -4.04
CA HIS A 46 -18.08 -5.20 -5.45
C HIS A 46 -16.70 -4.57 -5.65
N GLY A 47 -16.10 -4.82 -6.82
CA GLY A 47 -14.84 -4.18 -7.21
C GLY A 47 -15.00 -2.67 -7.34
N CYS A 48 -13.97 -1.91 -6.95
CA CYS A 48 -13.99 -0.45 -6.96
C CYS A 48 -12.70 0.16 -7.50
N GLY A 49 -12.85 1.22 -8.29
CA GLY A 49 -11.75 2.09 -8.70
C GLY A 49 -11.41 3.12 -7.63
N SER A 50 -12.43 3.63 -6.95
CA SER A 50 -12.40 4.75 -6.00
C SER A 50 -13.37 4.53 -4.81
N GLY A 51 -13.23 5.34 -3.75
CA GLY A 51 -14.12 5.30 -2.58
C GLY A 51 -15.53 5.79 -2.90
N ALA A 52 -15.67 6.72 -3.86
CA ALA A 52 -16.95 7.21 -4.34
C ALA A 52 -17.87 6.14 -4.97
N GLU A 53 -17.32 4.99 -5.36
CA GLU A 53 -18.07 3.84 -5.88
C GLU A 53 -18.68 2.96 -4.77
N CYS A 54 -18.31 3.20 -3.50
CA CYS A 54 -18.77 2.42 -2.36
C CYS A 54 -19.88 3.14 -1.59
N GLU A 55 -20.95 2.43 -1.24
CA GLU A 55 -22.01 2.97 -0.37
C GLU A 55 -21.47 3.22 1.05
N PRO A 56 -21.72 4.39 1.66
CA PRO A 56 -21.37 4.59 3.06
C PRO A 56 -22.02 3.53 3.97
N PRO A 57 -21.30 2.96 4.96
CA PRO A 57 -19.97 3.38 5.43
C PRO A 57 -18.81 2.55 4.85
N LEU A 58 -19.02 1.86 3.72
CA LEU A 58 -17.98 1.06 3.06
C LEU A 58 -16.87 1.93 2.51
N ALA A 59 -15.67 1.35 2.41
CA ALA A 59 -14.52 1.97 1.79
C ALA A 59 -13.91 1.07 0.72
N CYS A 60 -13.23 1.69 -0.25
CA CYS A 60 -12.53 0.97 -1.31
C CYS A 60 -11.14 0.52 -0.83
N LEU A 61 -11.07 -0.71 -0.31
CA LEU A 61 -9.82 -1.31 0.15
C LEU A 61 -9.15 -2.06 -1.00
N TYR A 62 -7.88 -1.75 -1.28
CA TYR A 62 -7.05 -2.59 -2.13
C TYR A 62 -6.38 -3.68 -1.29
N GLU A 63 -6.62 -4.93 -1.65
CA GLU A 63 -5.94 -6.07 -1.04
C GLU A 63 -5.00 -6.74 -2.04
N ALA A 64 -3.70 -6.62 -1.79
CA ALA A 64 -2.65 -7.24 -2.61
C ALA A 64 -2.87 -8.75 -2.80
N ARG A 65 -3.43 -9.44 -1.79
CA ARG A 65 -3.75 -10.88 -1.79
C ARG A 65 -4.59 -11.32 -2.99
N TYR A 66 -5.55 -10.49 -3.37
CA TYR A 66 -6.49 -10.76 -4.46
C TYR A 66 -6.21 -9.90 -5.69
N ASN A 67 -5.17 -9.05 -5.62
CA ASN A 67 -4.85 -8.03 -6.60
C ASN A 67 -6.08 -7.25 -7.07
N GLN A 68 -7.00 -6.96 -6.15
CA GLN A 68 -8.25 -6.26 -6.44
C GLN A 68 -8.58 -5.27 -5.33
N ALA A 69 -9.21 -4.18 -5.72
CA ALA A 69 -9.84 -3.27 -4.79
C ALA A 69 -11.34 -3.52 -4.76
N TYR A 70 -11.92 -3.55 -3.56
CA TYR A 70 -13.34 -3.81 -3.38
C TYR A 70 -13.92 -3.03 -2.20
N CYS A 71 -15.23 -2.79 -2.24
CA CYS A 71 -15.95 -2.07 -1.19
C CYS A 71 -16.17 -2.97 0.04
N THR A 72 -15.68 -2.54 1.20
CA THR A 72 -15.77 -3.31 2.45
C THR A 72 -15.89 -2.42 3.68
N ASP A 73 -16.40 -3.00 4.76
CA ASP A 73 -16.36 -2.47 6.12
C ASP A 73 -15.17 -3.05 6.90
N SER A 74 -14.99 -2.65 8.17
CA SER A 74 -13.96 -3.24 9.03
C SER A 74 -14.30 -4.66 9.45
N GLN A 75 -13.30 -5.54 9.48
CA GLN A 75 -13.44 -6.93 9.95
C GLN A 75 -13.29 -7.06 11.47
N CYS A 76 -12.65 -6.08 12.11
CA CYS A 76 -12.38 -6.04 13.53
C CYS A 76 -12.35 -4.59 14.02
N MET A 77 -12.53 -4.40 15.33
CA MET A 77 -12.30 -3.12 16.01
C MET A 77 -11.19 -3.23 17.07
N MET A 78 -10.97 -4.44 17.60
CA MET A 78 -9.99 -4.76 18.65
C MET A 78 -9.27 -6.07 18.33
N ASP A 79 -8.07 -6.25 18.87
CA ASP A 79 -7.25 -7.45 18.66
C ASP A 79 -7.93 -8.74 19.13
N THR A 80 -8.77 -8.66 20.17
CA THR A 80 -9.52 -9.81 20.72
C THR A 80 -10.57 -10.39 19.77
N GLN A 81 -10.89 -9.68 18.68
CA GLN A 81 -11.83 -10.13 17.65
C GLN A 81 -11.11 -10.84 16.49
N CYS A 82 -9.78 -10.84 16.50
CA CYS A 82 -8.97 -11.52 15.51
C CYS A 82 -8.60 -12.94 15.96
N PRO A 83 -8.28 -13.85 15.03
CA PRO A 83 -7.71 -15.15 15.36
C PRO A 83 -6.44 -15.03 16.20
N GLU A 84 -6.02 -16.15 16.82
CA GLU A 84 -4.72 -16.21 17.47
C GLU A 84 -3.59 -15.77 16.51
N ASP A 85 -2.56 -15.14 17.06
CA ASP A 85 -1.44 -14.56 16.31
C ASP A 85 -1.84 -13.50 15.25
N HIS A 86 -3.00 -12.88 15.37
CA HIS A 86 -3.41 -11.75 14.54
C HIS A 86 -3.67 -10.50 15.39
N VAL A 87 -3.53 -9.35 14.75
CA VAL A 87 -3.80 -8.04 15.35
C VAL A 87 -4.72 -7.23 14.45
N CYS A 88 -5.57 -6.41 15.06
CA CYS A 88 -6.52 -5.59 14.35
C CYS A 88 -5.86 -4.28 13.91
N ARG A 89 -5.53 -4.17 12.63
CA ARG A 89 -4.80 -3.02 12.06
C ARG A 89 -5.66 -2.20 11.13
N ALA A 90 -5.52 -0.89 11.24
CA ALA A 90 -6.11 0.05 10.31
C ALA A 90 -5.27 0.13 9.03
N LEU A 91 -5.94 0.17 7.88
CA LEU A 91 -5.34 0.35 6.58
C LEU A 91 -5.93 1.60 5.93
N ALA A 92 -5.06 2.37 5.27
CA ALA A 92 -5.49 3.44 4.39
C ALA A 92 -6.21 2.86 3.17
N THR A 93 -7.34 3.48 2.80
CA THR A 93 -8.09 3.12 1.59
C THR A 93 -7.66 4.01 0.43
N LYS A 94 -8.09 3.71 -0.80
CA LYS A 94 -7.67 4.48 -2.00
C LYS A 94 -8.01 5.97 -1.94
N GLU A 95 -8.99 6.38 -1.13
CA GLU A 95 -9.31 7.78 -0.89
C GLU A 95 -8.85 8.20 0.51
N ASN A 96 -8.04 9.25 0.56
CA ASN A 96 -7.53 9.81 1.82
C ASN A 96 -8.69 10.22 2.74
N GLY A 97 -8.92 9.45 3.81
CA GLY A 97 -9.79 9.86 4.92
C GLY A 97 -10.62 8.76 5.57
N LEU A 98 -10.92 7.66 4.87
CA LEU A 98 -11.61 6.51 5.46
C LEU A 98 -10.63 5.33 5.60
N LEU A 99 -10.53 4.78 6.80
CA LEU A 99 -9.74 3.61 7.13
C LEU A 99 -10.66 2.42 7.28
N VAL A 100 -10.13 1.23 6.98
CA VAL A 100 -10.76 -0.03 7.34
C VAL A 100 -9.81 -0.81 8.22
N ARG A 101 -10.35 -1.54 9.18
CA ARG A 101 -9.55 -2.40 10.04
C ARG A 101 -9.70 -3.84 9.62
N ILE A 102 -8.59 -4.53 9.44
CA ILE A 102 -8.57 -5.96 9.14
C ILE A 102 -7.69 -6.70 10.14
N CYS A 103 -7.95 -7.99 10.32
CA CYS A 103 -7.07 -8.85 11.07
C CYS A 103 -5.86 -9.22 10.21
N VAL A 104 -4.67 -8.78 10.64
CA VAL A 104 -3.40 -9.12 9.96
C VAL A 104 -2.57 -10.05 10.85
N PRO A 105 -1.84 -11.01 10.27
CA PRO A 105 -0.95 -11.87 11.05
C PRO A 105 0.17 -11.06 11.70
N ILE A 106 0.60 -11.47 12.91
CA ILE A 106 1.82 -10.98 13.53
C ILE A 106 3.00 -11.64 12.81
N GLY A 107 3.80 -10.83 12.13
CA GLY A 107 4.85 -11.32 11.26
C GLY A 107 6.24 -11.37 11.88
N VAL A 108 7.23 -11.43 11.00
CA VAL A 108 8.65 -11.52 11.34
C VAL A 108 9.46 -10.34 10.82
N ARG A 109 8.86 -9.46 10.00
CA ARG A 109 9.56 -8.30 9.43
C ARG A 109 9.93 -7.30 10.51
N GLN A 110 11.19 -6.89 10.52
CA GLN A 110 11.75 -5.99 11.52
C GLN A 110 11.51 -4.53 11.15
N GLU A 111 11.72 -3.65 12.13
CA GLU A 111 11.62 -2.21 11.89
C GLU A 111 12.61 -1.75 10.80
N GLY A 112 12.11 -0.99 9.83
CA GLY A 112 12.86 -0.57 8.65
C GLY A 112 12.87 -1.58 7.51
N GLU A 113 12.23 -2.75 7.66
CA GLU A 113 12.03 -3.68 6.55
C GLU A 113 10.71 -3.42 5.81
N TYR A 114 10.64 -3.86 4.56
CA TYR A 114 9.42 -3.80 3.76
C TYR A 114 8.35 -4.76 4.29
N CYS A 115 7.09 -4.39 4.05
CA CYS A 115 5.92 -5.20 4.40
C CYS A 115 4.81 -5.02 3.37
N ASP A 116 3.81 -5.89 3.45
CA ASP A 116 2.55 -5.71 2.73
C ASP A 116 1.49 -5.19 3.71
N PRO A 117 0.70 -4.15 3.38
CA PRO A 117 -0.33 -3.59 4.29
C PRO A 117 -1.40 -4.59 4.69
N ALA A 118 -1.78 -5.48 3.77
CA ALA A 118 -2.73 -6.57 3.97
C ALA A 118 -2.06 -7.93 3.71
N PRO A 119 -1.10 -8.35 4.56
CA PRO A 119 -0.26 -9.50 4.28
C PRO A 119 -1.07 -10.80 4.39
N GLN A 120 -0.78 -11.78 3.52
CA GLN A 120 -1.40 -13.10 3.57
C GLN A 120 -0.78 -14.01 4.63
N ASP A 121 0.52 -13.82 4.90
CA ASP A 121 1.31 -14.66 5.79
C ASP A 121 2.26 -13.84 6.67
N ARG A 122 2.86 -14.53 7.64
CA ARG A 122 3.78 -13.93 8.62
C ARG A 122 5.08 -13.42 7.99
N GLY A 123 5.48 -13.94 6.84
CA GLY A 123 6.71 -13.55 6.13
C GLY A 123 6.65 -12.15 5.55
N HIS A 124 5.45 -11.66 5.21
CA HIS A 124 5.20 -10.33 4.65
C HIS A 124 4.70 -9.31 5.70
N ALA A 125 4.38 -9.79 6.90
CA ALA A 125 3.84 -8.96 7.98
C ALA A 125 4.94 -8.45 8.93
N CYS A 126 4.66 -7.31 9.56
CA CYS A 126 5.51 -6.74 10.58
C CYS A 126 5.47 -7.52 11.90
N ALA A 127 6.60 -7.52 12.60
CA ALA A 127 6.70 -8.07 13.95
C ALA A 127 5.77 -7.35 14.94
N ALA A 128 5.57 -7.97 16.11
CA ALA A 128 4.71 -7.42 17.15
C ALA A 128 5.11 -5.99 17.53
N GLY A 129 4.11 -5.11 17.67
CA GLY A 129 4.31 -3.69 18.02
C GLY A 129 4.66 -2.76 16.84
N LEU A 130 4.88 -3.31 15.64
CA LEU A 130 5.13 -2.52 14.44
C LEU A 130 3.85 -2.37 13.59
N VAL A 131 3.83 -1.33 12.77
CA VAL A 131 2.75 -1.00 11.82
C VAL A 131 3.35 -0.96 10.42
N CYS A 132 2.64 -1.55 9.45
CA CYS A 132 2.99 -1.46 8.04
C CYS A 132 2.36 -0.20 7.44
N SER A 133 3.18 0.79 7.06
CA SER A 133 2.68 2.08 6.59
C SER A 133 3.62 2.73 5.56
N GLY A 134 3.12 3.72 4.84
CA GLY A 134 3.72 4.34 3.64
C GLY A 134 2.72 4.38 2.49
N HIS A 135 2.97 5.16 1.42
CA HIS A 135 2.07 5.26 0.27
C HIS A 135 2.56 4.44 -0.91
N ASP A 136 3.76 4.74 -1.42
CA ASP A 136 4.31 4.03 -2.60
C ASP A 136 5.09 2.77 -2.20
N TYR A 137 5.72 2.81 -1.04
CA TYR A 137 6.43 1.69 -0.43
C TYR A 137 6.01 1.59 1.03
N HIS A 138 5.74 0.37 1.49
CA HIS A 138 5.31 0.14 2.86
C HIS A 138 6.43 -0.43 3.70
N TRP A 139 6.56 0.12 4.90
CA TRP A 139 7.64 -0.17 5.83
C TRP A 139 7.06 -0.56 7.18
N CYS A 140 7.71 -1.51 7.83
CA CYS A 140 7.48 -1.77 9.23
C CYS A 140 8.13 -0.66 10.06
N GLY A 141 7.30 0.12 10.76
CA GLY A 141 7.77 1.16 11.66
C GLY A 141 7.02 1.13 12.98
N ARG A 142 7.68 1.55 14.06
CA ARG A 142 6.95 1.89 15.29
C ARG A 142 6.21 3.21 15.09
N PRO A 143 5.01 3.39 15.67
CA PRO A 143 4.34 4.68 15.68
C PRO A 143 5.20 5.76 16.33
N CYS A 144 5.09 6.98 15.83
CA CYS A 144 5.82 8.13 16.34
C CYS A 144 4.94 9.37 16.39
N ARG A 145 5.42 10.43 17.06
CA ARG A 145 4.72 11.71 17.14
C ARG A 145 5.52 12.78 16.43
N LEU A 146 4.90 13.38 15.41
CA LEU A 146 5.46 14.52 14.67
C LEU A 146 5.85 15.65 15.64
N GLY A 147 7.04 16.21 15.44
CA GLY A 147 7.53 17.37 16.19
C GLY A 147 7.99 17.12 17.63
N SER A 148 8.01 15.88 18.13
CA SER A 148 8.51 15.58 19.48
C SER A 148 9.88 14.88 19.46
N GLN A 149 10.87 15.46 20.17
CA GLN A 149 12.21 14.87 20.32
C GLN A 149 12.27 13.77 21.42
N ALA A 150 11.35 13.78 22.39
CA ALA A 150 11.42 12.93 23.59
C ALA A 150 10.83 11.51 23.41
N ALA A 151 10.08 11.27 22.33
CA ALA A 151 9.67 9.95 21.85
C ALA A 151 10.07 9.83 20.37
N GLY A 152 11.31 10.25 20.09
CA GLY A 152 11.88 10.27 18.76
C GLY A 152 12.13 8.86 18.23
N CYS A 153 12.17 8.76 16.91
CA CYS A 153 12.60 7.55 16.24
C CYS A 153 14.06 7.19 16.62
N PRO A 154 14.41 5.90 16.65
CA PRO A 154 15.77 5.48 16.95
C PRO A 154 16.78 6.05 15.93
N GLU A 155 18.07 6.00 16.26
CA GLU A 155 19.12 6.44 15.34
C GLU A 155 19.01 5.70 14.00
N GLY A 156 19.11 6.44 12.90
CA GLY A 156 18.89 5.89 11.55
C GLY A 156 17.41 5.85 11.14
N PHE A 157 16.53 6.51 11.89
CA PHE A 157 15.11 6.64 11.56
C PHE A 157 14.63 8.08 11.77
N PHE A 158 13.56 8.46 11.07
CA PHE A 158 12.88 9.73 11.26
C PHE A 158 11.36 9.50 11.31
N CYS A 159 10.65 10.39 12.01
CA CYS A 159 9.19 10.31 12.09
C CYS A 159 8.59 10.91 10.82
N ALA A 160 7.93 10.08 10.03
CA ALA A 160 7.28 10.48 8.79
C ALA A 160 5.76 10.59 8.98
N ASP A 161 5.14 11.55 8.30
CA ASP A 161 3.69 11.72 8.30
C ASP A 161 3.06 10.73 7.30
N THR A 162 2.83 9.51 7.77
CA THR A 162 2.31 8.38 6.98
C THR A 162 0.86 8.07 7.32
N ALA A 163 0.18 7.30 6.46
CA ALA A 163 -1.18 6.81 6.69
C ALA A 163 -1.18 5.31 7.00
N PRO A 164 -1.94 4.83 8.00
CA PRO A 164 -2.97 5.55 8.76
C PRO A 164 -2.44 6.44 9.89
N GLU A 165 -1.21 6.25 10.32
CA GLU A 165 -0.60 7.04 11.40
C GLU A 165 0.90 7.27 11.13
N PRO A 166 1.50 8.32 11.72
CA PRO A 166 2.93 8.56 11.60
C PRO A 166 3.77 7.43 12.18
N ILE A 167 4.74 6.94 11.41
CA ILE A 167 5.69 5.90 11.83
C ILE A 167 7.14 6.33 11.64
N CYS A 168 8.04 5.63 12.33
CA CYS A 168 9.47 5.74 12.10
C CYS A 168 9.87 5.07 10.80
N LEU A 169 10.29 5.86 9.80
CA LEU A 169 10.83 5.37 8.54
C LEU A 169 12.36 5.35 8.59
N PRO A 170 13.01 4.37 7.93
CA PRO A 170 14.46 4.25 7.94
C PRO A 170 15.12 5.37 7.12
N THR A 171 16.34 5.72 7.51
CA THR A 171 17.21 6.62 6.75
C THR A 171 18.68 6.19 6.82
N CYS A 172 19.32 6.12 5.65
CA CYS A 172 20.76 5.97 5.51
C CYS A 172 21.48 7.32 5.25
N ALA A 173 20.75 8.44 5.29
CA ALA A 173 21.35 9.75 5.09
C ALA A 173 22.42 10.06 6.14
N GLY A 174 23.62 10.45 5.69
CA GLY A 174 24.74 10.76 6.57
C GLY A 174 25.44 9.55 7.17
N ARG A 175 25.14 8.33 6.69
CA ARG A 175 25.80 7.09 7.09
C ARG A 175 26.42 6.41 5.88
N GLU A 176 27.56 5.76 6.06
CA GLU A 176 28.13 4.88 5.05
C GLU A 176 27.38 3.55 5.05
N CYS A 177 26.94 3.12 3.88
CA CYS A 177 26.33 1.80 3.73
C CYS A 177 27.42 0.71 3.74
N PRO A 178 27.09 -0.53 4.17
CA PRO A 178 28.00 -1.66 4.09
C PRO A 178 28.56 -1.88 2.69
N GLU A 179 29.72 -2.54 2.58
CA GLU A 179 30.36 -2.83 1.29
C GLU A 179 29.37 -3.46 0.30
N SER A 180 29.40 -3.03 -0.96
CA SER A 180 28.48 -3.40 -2.06
C SER A 180 27.03 -2.89 -1.97
N GLN A 181 26.69 -2.07 -0.97
CA GLN A 181 25.38 -1.45 -0.86
C GLN A 181 25.45 0.06 -1.10
N ASN A 182 24.35 0.60 -1.62
CA ASN A 182 24.17 2.03 -1.81
C ASN A 182 23.00 2.52 -0.97
N CYS A 183 23.04 3.79 -0.57
CA CYS A 183 21.91 4.42 0.11
C CYS A 183 20.82 4.73 -0.92
N VAL A 184 19.80 3.87 -0.97
CA VAL A 184 18.69 4.01 -1.90
C VAL A 184 17.58 4.85 -1.28
N ARG A 185 17.14 5.88 -2.01
CA ARG A 185 16.04 6.76 -1.59
C ARG A 185 14.72 6.33 -2.21
N PHE A 186 13.69 6.30 -1.37
CA PHE A 186 12.31 6.00 -1.72
C PHE A 186 11.43 7.24 -1.52
N ALA A 187 10.14 7.10 -1.80
CA ALA A 187 9.16 8.13 -1.47
C ALA A 187 9.11 8.38 0.06
N GLU A 188 8.38 9.42 0.47
CA GLU A 188 8.22 9.84 1.87
C GLU A 188 9.53 10.13 2.63
N GLY A 189 10.66 10.22 1.91
CA GLY A 189 11.99 10.45 2.48
C GLY A 189 12.67 9.20 3.04
N ALA A 190 12.04 8.03 2.96
CA ALA A 190 12.64 6.78 3.42
C ALA A 190 13.91 6.48 2.62
N SER A 191 14.93 5.97 3.29
CA SER A 191 16.13 5.48 2.60
C SER A 191 16.77 4.33 3.35
N VAL A 192 17.25 3.34 2.60
CA VAL A 192 17.90 2.14 3.15
C VAL A 192 19.17 1.81 2.42
N CYS A 193 20.11 1.21 3.13
CA CYS A 193 21.24 0.55 2.50
C CYS A 193 20.75 -0.73 1.84
N ALA A 194 20.92 -0.80 0.53
CA ALA A 194 20.53 -1.96 -0.25
C ALA A 194 21.52 -2.22 -1.38
N ARG A 195 21.65 -3.49 -1.75
CA ARG A 195 22.29 -3.88 -3.00
C ARG A 195 21.31 -3.62 -4.14
N VAL A 196 21.74 -2.82 -5.10
CA VAL A 196 20.95 -2.49 -6.30
C VAL A 196 21.25 -3.50 -7.40
N TYR A 197 20.19 -4.12 -7.93
CA TYR A 197 20.22 -4.99 -9.10
C TYR A 197 19.61 -4.25 -10.28
N GLY A 198 20.26 -4.31 -11.45
CA GLY A 198 19.90 -3.51 -12.62
C GLY A 198 20.47 -2.08 -12.59
N PRO A 199 20.14 -1.25 -13.60
CA PRO A 199 20.63 0.14 -13.65
C PRO A 199 20.07 0.97 -12.50
N ASN A 200 20.94 1.64 -11.74
CA ASN A 200 20.55 2.59 -10.69
C ASN A 200 19.91 3.84 -11.29
N CYS A 201 18.64 3.73 -11.67
CA CYS A 201 17.90 4.76 -12.38
C CYS A 201 17.50 5.97 -11.52
N ARG A 202 17.81 5.93 -10.21
CA ARG A 202 17.65 7.05 -9.28
C ARG A 202 18.88 7.96 -9.26
N GLU A 203 20.05 7.42 -9.58
CA GLU A 203 21.30 8.16 -9.69
C GLU A 203 21.55 8.59 -11.14
N SER A 204 21.32 7.70 -12.09
CA SER A 204 21.37 7.99 -13.52
C SER A 204 19.94 8.12 -14.07
N PRO A 205 19.53 9.28 -14.62
CA PRO A 205 18.17 9.46 -15.10
C PRO A 205 17.86 8.50 -16.24
N CYS A 206 16.62 8.01 -16.27
CA CYS A 206 16.16 7.17 -17.38
C CYS A 206 16.11 7.94 -18.71
N PRO A 207 16.27 7.23 -19.84
CA PRO A 207 16.03 7.79 -21.17
C PRO A 207 14.64 8.43 -21.30
N GLU A 208 14.50 9.34 -22.25
CA GLU A 208 13.23 10.02 -22.52
C GLU A 208 12.09 9.00 -22.77
N GLY A 209 10.93 9.23 -22.16
CA GLY A 209 9.78 8.34 -22.23
C GLY A 209 9.81 7.13 -21.30
N GLN A 210 10.87 6.95 -20.50
CA GLN A 210 10.98 5.87 -19.52
C GLN A 210 10.84 6.40 -18.09
N VAL A 211 10.35 5.55 -17.18
CA VAL A 211 10.21 5.85 -15.76
C VAL A 211 11.11 4.93 -14.95
N CYS A 212 11.82 5.49 -13.98
CA CYS A 212 12.60 4.70 -13.03
C CYS A 212 11.65 3.93 -12.11
N ARG A 213 11.69 2.61 -12.19
CA ARG A 213 10.95 1.71 -11.31
C ARG A 213 11.94 1.08 -10.34
N ALA A 214 11.73 1.33 -9.05
CA ALA A 214 12.40 0.59 -7.99
C ALA A 214 11.43 -0.46 -7.42
N LEU A 215 11.86 -1.70 -7.33
CA LEU A 215 11.10 -2.82 -6.79
C LEU A 215 11.82 -3.37 -5.57
N THR A 216 11.02 -3.74 -4.57
CA THR A 216 11.45 -4.20 -3.27
C THR A 216 10.51 -5.32 -2.85
N ALA A 217 10.99 -6.29 -2.08
CA ALA A 217 10.18 -7.41 -1.62
C ALA A 217 10.40 -7.64 -0.12
N PRO A 218 9.34 -7.80 0.70
CA PRO A 218 9.46 -8.10 2.13
C PRO A 218 10.33 -9.33 2.43
N THR A 219 10.28 -10.35 1.57
CA THR A 219 11.06 -11.59 1.70
C THR A 219 12.55 -11.43 1.36
N HIS A 220 12.96 -10.28 0.80
CA HIS A 220 14.32 -9.99 0.35
C HIS A 220 14.82 -8.64 0.90
N PRO A 221 14.98 -8.51 2.23
CA PRO A 221 15.46 -7.28 2.83
C PRO A 221 16.88 -6.95 2.34
N GLY A 222 17.19 -5.65 2.24
CA GLY A 222 18.49 -5.17 1.78
C GLY A 222 18.78 -5.37 0.29
N LYS A 223 17.79 -5.79 -0.50
CA LYS A 223 17.86 -5.86 -1.96
C LYS A 223 16.87 -4.91 -2.60
N THR A 224 17.27 -4.28 -3.70
CA THR A 224 16.40 -3.44 -4.51
C THR A 224 16.68 -3.69 -5.98
N TRP A 225 15.65 -3.89 -6.78
CA TRP A 225 15.75 -4.02 -8.22
C TRP A 225 15.35 -2.70 -8.85
N MET A 226 16.17 -2.18 -9.76
CA MET A 226 15.92 -0.92 -10.44
C MET A 226 16.01 -1.09 -11.94
N GLU A 227 15.02 -0.58 -12.65
CA GLU A 227 14.98 -0.61 -14.10
C GLU A 227 14.31 0.65 -14.64
N CYS A 228 14.76 1.09 -15.81
CA CYS A 228 14.04 2.06 -16.61
C CYS A 228 13.01 1.35 -17.47
N ILE A 229 11.74 1.61 -17.21
CA ILE A 229 10.64 0.92 -17.87
C ILE A 229 9.85 1.87 -18.78
N GLU A 230 9.38 1.32 -19.89
CA GLU A 230 8.36 1.93 -20.75
C GLU A 230 6.99 1.40 -20.31
N ARG A 231 5.96 2.23 -20.40
CA ARG A 231 4.57 1.78 -20.17
C ARG A 231 4.00 1.21 -21.45
N CYS A 232 3.15 0.20 -21.32
CA CYS A 232 2.41 -0.41 -22.44
C CYS A 232 0.96 -0.70 -22.03
N GLY A 233 0.12 -1.01 -23.03
CA GLY A 233 -1.30 -1.32 -22.82
C GLY A 233 -2.23 -0.37 -23.57
N GLN A 234 -3.49 -0.28 -23.12
CA GLN A 234 -4.60 0.24 -23.92
C GLN A 234 -4.52 1.73 -24.31
N ASN A 235 -3.55 2.49 -23.79
CA ASN A 235 -3.29 3.88 -24.16
C ASN A 235 -1.79 4.20 -24.21
N SER A 236 -0.95 3.23 -24.58
CA SER A 236 0.50 3.40 -24.61
C SER A 236 1.09 2.74 -25.86
N PRO A 237 2.23 3.24 -26.37
CA PRO A 237 2.92 2.63 -27.49
C PRO A 237 3.24 1.15 -27.25
N PRO A 238 3.38 0.34 -28.31
CA PRO A 238 3.90 -1.01 -28.16
C PRO A 238 5.33 -0.97 -27.64
N CYS A 239 5.73 -2.03 -26.93
CA CYS A 239 7.07 -2.13 -26.40
C CYS A 239 8.13 -2.15 -27.52
N GLY A 240 9.29 -1.54 -27.24
CA GLY A 240 10.45 -1.60 -28.12
C GLY A 240 10.93 -3.03 -28.40
N ILE A 241 11.82 -3.15 -29.39
CA ILE A 241 12.36 -4.44 -29.86
C ILE A 241 12.98 -5.21 -28.68
N GLY A 242 12.68 -6.51 -28.61
CA GLY A 242 13.22 -7.40 -27.56
C GLY A 242 12.50 -7.30 -26.22
N LYS A 243 11.40 -6.54 -26.12
CA LYS A 243 10.59 -6.43 -24.91
C LYS A 243 9.16 -6.95 -25.14
N VAL A 244 8.54 -7.42 -24.07
CA VAL A 244 7.12 -7.82 -24.03
C VAL A 244 6.36 -6.94 -23.05
N CYS A 245 5.08 -6.73 -23.32
CA CYS A 245 4.20 -6.03 -22.40
C CYS A 245 3.69 -7.01 -21.34
N ASP A 246 4.10 -6.82 -20.09
CA ASP A 246 3.58 -7.57 -18.95
C ASP A 246 3.20 -6.61 -17.83
N VAL A 247 2.00 -6.77 -17.28
CA VAL A 247 1.42 -5.89 -16.23
C VAL A 247 1.52 -4.38 -16.57
N GLY A 248 1.33 -4.04 -17.85
CA GLY A 248 1.40 -2.66 -18.34
C GLY A 248 2.82 -2.07 -18.40
N GLN A 249 3.85 -2.93 -18.34
CA GLN A 249 5.26 -2.54 -18.36
C GLN A 249 6.01 -3.32 -19.44
N CYS A 250 6.89 -2.63 -20.16
CA CYS A 250 7.75 -3.27 -21.15
C CYS A 250 8.98 -3.86 -20.48
N LEU A 251 9.02 -5.19 -20.40
CA LEU A 251 10.10 -5.96 -19.77
C LEU A 251 10.90 -6.72 -20.83
N PRO A 252 12.20 -6.98 -20.60
CA PRO A 252 13.00 -7.80 -21.51
C PRO A 252 12.34 -9.17 -21.72
N ALA A 253 12.13 -9.53 -22.99
CA ALA A 253 11.60 -10.83 -23.37
C ALA A 253 12.65 -11.91 -23.09
N CYS A 254 12.21 -13.07 -22.60
CA CYS A 254 13.11 -14.17 -22.33
C CYS A 254 12.48 -15.51 -22.73
N ASN A 255 13.33 -16.53 -22.86
CA ASN A 255 12.89 -17.90 -23.06
C ASN A 255 13.50 -18.76 -21.95
N PRO A 256 12.69 -19.46 -21.13
CA PRO A 256 13.21 -20.29 -20.03
C PRO A 256 14.08 -21.47 -20.52
N GLN A 257 13.92 -21.91 -21.77
CA GLN A 257 14.74 -22.94 -22.41
C GLN A 257 15.83 -22.35 -23.32
N GLY A 258 15.93 -21.03 -23.39
CA GLY A 258 16.89 -20.31 -24.21
C GLY A 258 18.17 -19.95 -23.46
N PRO A 259 19.07 -19.19 -24.10
CA PRO A 259 20.22 -18.62 -23.42
C PRO A 259 19.78 -17.68 -22.28
N ALA A 260 20.60 -17.56 -21.25
CA ALA A 260 20.38 -16.61 -20.16
C ALA A 260 20.51 -15.18 -20.69
N VAL A 261 19.38 -14.48 -20.79
CA VAL A 261 19.27 -13.09 -21.27
C VAL A 261 18.92 -12.10 -20.17
N CYS A 262 18.51 -12.58 -19.00
CA CYS A 262 18.17 -11.72 -17.86
C CYS A 262 19.44 -11.32 -17.10
N ASP A 263 19.49 -10.06 -16.68
CA ASP A 263 20.60 -9.52 -15.90
C ASP A 263 20.69 -10.15 -14.49
N GLU A 264 21.79 -9.92 -13.79
CA GLU A 264 21.98 -10.38 -12.41
C GLU A 264 20.82 -9.91 -11.51
N GLY A 265 20.27 -10.82 -10.71
CA GLY A 265 19.10 -10.56 -9.86
C GLY A 265 17.77 -10.69 -10.60
N PHE A 266 17.76 -11.03 -11.88
CA PHE A 266 16.54 -11.28 -12.65
C PHE A 266 16.50 -12.72 -13.16
N ARG A 267 15.29 -13.28 -13.22
CA ARG A 267 15.02 -14.60 -13.75
C ARG A 267 13.89 -14.57 -14.77
N CYS A 268 14.00 -15.46 -15.75
CA CYS A 268 12.96 -15.64 -16.76
C CYS A 268 11.77 -16.37 -16.14
N ARG A 269 10.60 -15.73 -16.08
CA ARG A 269 9.36 -16.35 -15.61
C ARG A 269 8.14 -15.70 -16.24
N GLN A 270 6.98 -16.34 -16.03
CA GLN A 270 5.66 -15.77 -16.31
C GLN A 270 4.95 -15.53 -14.96
N LEU A 271 4.26 -14.40 -14.82
CA LEU A 271 3.53 -14.09 -13.58
C LEU A 271 2.21 -14.86 -13.48
N TRP A 272 1.53 -15.03 -14.60
CA TRP A 272 0.30 -15.82 -14.73
C TRP A 272 0.42 -16.84 -15.87
N PRO A 273 -0.44 -17.88 -15.91
CA PRO A 273 -0.41 -18.89 -16.97
C PRO A 273 -0.51 -18.32 -18.40
N ASP A 274 -1.20 -17.19 -18.58
CA ASP A 274 -1.41 -16.53 -19.87
C ASP A 274 -0.48 -15.31 -20.10
N SER A 275 0.42 -15.02 -19.15
CA SER A 275 1.40 -13.94 -19.30
C SER A 275 2.53 -14.34 -20.25
N PRO A 276 3.14 -13.38 -20.97
CA PRO A 276 4.39 -13.66 -21.69
C PRO A 276 5.52 -13.96 -20.70
N PHE A 277 6.54 -14.69 -21.16
CA PHE A 277 7.80 -14.84 -20.43
C PHE A 277 8.61 -13.55 -20.50
N ALA A 278 8.98 -13.03 -19.34
CA ALA A 278 9.81 -11.85 -19.22
C ALA A 278 10.84 -11.99 -18.09
N CYS A 279 11.84 -11.13 -18.11
CA CYS A 279 12.79 -10.99 -17.02
C CYS A 279 12.12 -10.26 -15.85
N HIS A 280 11.99 -10.95 -14.72
CA HIS A 280 11.47 -10.40 -13.48
C HIS A 280 12.51 -10.55 -12.37
N PRO A 281 12.44 -9.73 -11.32
CA PRO A 281 13.24 -9.94 -10.11
C PRO A 281 13.16 -11.39 -9.62
N ASP A 282 14.29 -11.89 -9.10
CA ASP A 282 14.51 -13.28 -8.71
C ASP A 282 14.02 -13.66 -7.31
N TRP A 283 13.14 -12.86 -6.71
CA TRP A 283 12.49 -13.15 -5.43
C TRP A 283 11.51 -14.31 -5.47
#